data_AF-A0A8H4UXA6-F1
#
_entry.id   AF-A0A8H4UXA6-F1
#
_cell.length_a   1.000
_cell.length_b   1.000
_cell.length_c   1.000
_cell.angle_alpha   90.00
_cell.angle_beta   90.00
_cell.angle_gamma   90.00
#
_symmetry.space_group_name_H-M   'P 1'
#
loop_
_entity.id
_entity.type
_entity.pdbx_description
1 polymer ?
#
loop_
_entity_poly.entity_id
_entity_poly.type
_entity_poly.pdbx_seq_one_letter_code
_entity_poly.pdbx_strand_id
1 'polypeptide(L)'
;LNVPMNPPVWTKPSASLASPDEDIHISRYCASNFPDWEGELVFVTSKECRDVTPEEANSYILGYTIGNDLTCRKFQMPEQNGGQFFYAKAFDKFAPIGPVLVS
;
A
#
# COMPACT_ATOMS: atom_id res chain seq x y z
N LEU A 1 18.87 12.47 -3.45
CA LEU A 1 18.14 11.45 -2.67
C LEU A 1 19.07 10.26 -2.50
N ASN A 2 19.29 9.80 -1.27
CA ASN A 2 20.02 8.56 -1.03
C ASN A 2 19.03 7.40 -1.12
N VAL A 3 19.15 6.57 -2.15
CA VAL A 3 18.29 5.39 -2.32
C VAL A 3 18.90 4.25 -1.50
N PRO A 4 18.16 3.64 -0.56
CA PRO A 4 18.68 2.52 0.21
C PRO A 4 18.88 1.28 -0.67
N MET A 5 19.90 0.48 -0.36
CA MET A 5 20.17 -0.77 -1.08
C MET A 5 19.04 -1.81 -0.87
N ASN A 6 18.46 -1.83 0.33
CA ASN A 6 17.30 -2.65 0.65
C ASN A 6 16.06 -1.76 0.72
N PRO A 7 14.98 -2.06 -0.02
CA PRO A 7 13.78 -1.25 0.01
C PRO A 7 13.11 -1.31 1.40
N PRO A 8 12.55 -0.19 1.90
CA PRO A 8 11.66 -0.25 3.05
C PRO A 8 10.41 -1.07 2.70
N VAL A 9 9.98 -1.93 3.61
CA VAL A 9 8.79 -2.77 3.45
C VAL A 9 7.87 -2.57 4.63
N TRP A 10 6.58 -2.45 4.34
CA TRP A 10 5.49 -2.42 5.32
C TRP A 10 4.29 -3.17 4.73
N THR A 11 3.27 -3.38 5.56
CA THR A 11 2.04 -4.04 5.14
C THR A 11 0.84 -3.17 5.42
N LYS A 12 -0.20 -3.35 4.59
CA LYS A 12 -1.56 -2.92 4.89
C LYS A 12 -2.40 -4.21 5.02
N PRO A 13 -3.22 -4.36 6.06
CA PRO A 13 -4.02 -5.57 6.26
C PRO A 13 -5.12 -5.67 5.20
N SER A 14 -5.65 -6.86 4.95
CA SER A 14 -6.79 -7.05 4.02
C SER A 14 -8.01 -6.21 4.38
N ALA A 15 -8.21 -5.93 5.68
CA ALA A 15 -9.26 -5.03 6.17
C ALA A 15 -9.14 -3.58 5.66
N SER A 16 -7.94 -3.16 5.21
CA SER A 16 -7.73 -1.84 4.61
C SER A 16 -8.14 -1.77 3.14
N LEU A 17 -8.44 -2.90 2.49
CA LEU A 17 -8.85 -2.91 1.08
C LEU A 17 -10.18 -2.18 0.87
N ALA A 18 -10.24 -1.43 -0.21
CA ALA A 18 -11.44 -0.72 -0.65
C ALA A 18 -11.68 -0.95 -2.15
N SER A 19 -12.93 -0.82 -2.58
CA SER A 19 -13.24 -0.75 -4.01
C SER A 19 -12.73 0.59 -4.59
N PRO A 20 -12.40 0.64 -5.90
CA PRO A 20 -11.85 1.84 -6.53
C PRO A 20 -12.79 3.06 -6.46
N ASP A 21 -14.10 2.81 -6.41
CA ASP A 21 -15.15 3.84 -6.34
C ASP A 21 -15.80 3.91 -4.95
N GLU A 22 -15.22 3.27 -3.93
CA GLU A 22 -15.75 3.29 -2.56
C GLU A 22 -15.47 4.64 -1.89
N ASP A 23 -16.47 5.20 -1.20
CA ASP A 23 -16.26 6.36 -0.33
C ASP A 23 -15.42 5.97 0.88
N ILE A 24 -14.25 6.59 1.03
CA ILE A 24 -13.30 6.27 2.09
C ILE A 24 -13.52 7.23 3.27
N HIS A 25 -13.96 6.67 4.40
CA HIS A 25 -14.18 7.47 5.61
C HIS A 25 -12.84 7.84 6.26
N ILE A 26 -12.46 9.12 6.14
CA ILE A 26 -11.28 9.66 6.82
C ILE A 26 -11.66 10.03 8.26
N SER A 27 -10.99 9.40 9.23
CA SER A 27 -11.20 9.74 10.65
C SER A 27 -10.92 11.22 10.93
N ARG A 28 -11.63 11.82 11.90
CA ARG A 28 -11.41 13.22 12.31
C ARG A 28 -9.96 13.51 12.68
N TYR A 29 -9.25 12.52 13.24
CA TYR A 29 -7.83 12.66 13.50
C TYR A 29 -7.06 12.81 12.18
N CYS A 30 -7.18 11.85 11.26
CA CYS A 30 -6.45 11.88 9.99
C CYS A 30 -6.76 13.15 9.17
N ALA A 31 -8.03 13.53 9.07
CA ALA A 31 -8.46 14.73 8.35
C ALA A 31 -7.76 16.02 8.85
N SER A 32 -7.56 16.12 10.16
CA SER A 32 -6.86 17.26 10.79
C SER A 32 -5.35 17.10 10.86
N ASN A 33 -4.80 15.96 10.43
CA ASN A 33 -3.41 15.56 10.63
C ASN A 33 -2.75 15.07 9.33
N PHE A 34 -2.98 15.83 8.26
CA PHE A 34 -2.37 15.67 6.95
C PHE A 34 -2.68 14.30 6.30
N PRO A 35 -3.91 14.14 5.77
CA PRO A 35 -4.24 13.02 4.90
C PRO A 35 -3.53 13.20 3.54
N ASP A 36 -3.07 12.10 2.95
CA ASP A 36 -2.35 12.14 1.68
C ASP A 36 -2.63 10.90 0.82
N TRP A 37 -2.48 11.07 -0.49
CA TRP A 37 -2.65 10.04 -1.51
C TRP A 37 -1.31 9.68 -2.16
N GLU A 38 -1.17 8.40 -2.51
CA GLU A 38 0.03 7.85 -3.15
C GLU A 38 -0.43 6.89 -4.25
N GLY A 39 -0.42 7.32 -5.50
CA GLY A 39 -0.79 6.47 -6.63
C GLY A 39 0.32 5.48 -6.94
N GLU A 40 0.00 4.18 -6.89
CA GLU A 40 0.98 3.10 -7.00
C GLU A 40 0.57 2.08 -8.07
N LEU A 41 1.57 1.49 -8.74
CA LEU A 41 1.37 0.27 -9.52
C LEU A 41 1.28 -0.92 -8.57
N VAL A 42 0.23 -1.72 -8.70
CA VAL A 42 0.02 -2.92 -7.89
C VAL A 42 0.09 -4.14 -8.79
N PHE A 43 0.92 -5.12 -8.45
CA PHE A 43 0.88 -6.44 -9.07
C PHE A 43 0.15 -7.42 -8.15
N VAL A 44 -0.55 -8.38 -8.75
CA VAL A 44 -1.21 -9.47 -8.03
C VAL A 44 -0.46 -10.76 -8.31
N THR A 45 -0.15 -11.54 -7.28
CA THR A 45 0.51 -12.84 -7.46
C THR A 45 -0.49 -13.92 -7.87
N SER A 46 -0.09 -14.83 -8.76
CA SER A 46 -0.91 -15.95 -9.23
C SER A 46 -0.78 -17.21 -8.36
N LYS A 47 0.29 -17.30 -7.56
CA LYS A 47 0.66 -18.44 -6.72
C LYS A 47 1.57 -17.98 -5.57
N GLU A 48 1.79 -18.85 -4.59
CA GLU A 48 2.69 -18.58 -3.47
C GLU A 48 4.12 -18.33 -3.95
N CYS A 49 4.77 -17.28 -3.42
CA CYS A 49 6.15 -16.94 -3.72
C CYS A 49 7.06 -17.37 -2.57
N ARG A 50 8.07 -18.20 -2.85
CA ARG A 50 9.13 -18.56 -1.91
C ARG A 50 10.44 -18.74 -2.67
N ASP A 51 11.48 -18.03 -2.23
CA ASP A 51 12.84 -18.09 -2.80
C ASP A 51 12.88 -17.87 -4.34
N VAL A 52 11.99 -17.03 -4.87
CA VAL A 52 11.82 -16.75 -6.30
C VAL A 52 12.98 -15.90 -6.83
N THR A 53 13.59 -16.30 -7.95
CA THR A 53 14.64 -15.50 -8.59
C THR A 53 14.06 -14.35 -9.44
N PRO A 54 14.85 -13.31 -9.75
CA PRO A 54 14.40 -12.23 -10.64
C PRO A 54 13.91 -12.71 -12.01
N GLU A 55 14.53 -13.74 -12.57
CA GLU A 55 14.18 -14.32 -13.87
C GLU A 55 12.83 -15.07 -13.82
N GLU A 56 12.50 -15.66 -12.68
CA GLU A 56 11.26 -16.39 -12.47
C GLU A 56 10.06 -15.48 -12.16
N ALA A 57 10.32 -14.29 -11.62
CA ALA A 57 9.31 -13.38 -11.04
C ALA A 57 8.10 -13.12 -11.94
N ASN A 58 8.32 -12.91 -13.24
CA ASN A 58 7.22 -12.66 -14.20
C ASN A 58 6.21 -13.81 -14.27
N SER A 59 6.64 -15.07 -14.06
CA SER A 59 5.74 -16.23 -14.06
C SER A 59 4.85 -16.35 -12.81
N TYR A 60 5.09 -15.50 -11.80
CA TYR A 60 4.32 -15.42 -10.56
C TYR A 60 3.33 -14.25 -10.56
N ILE A 61 3.37 -13.37 -11.55
CA ILE A 61 2.47 -12.22 -11.65
C ILE A 61 1.21 -12.64 -12.41
N LEU A 62 0.05 -12.55 -11.75
CA LEU A 62 -1.26 -12.76 -12.36
C LEU A 62 -1.64 -11.60 -13.29
N GLY A 63 -1.26 -10.39 -12.90
CA GLY A 63 -1.54 -9.16 -13.63
C GLY A 63 -1.24 -7.94 -12.77
N TYR A 64 -1.59 -6.78 -13.32
CA TYR A 64 -1.35 -5.47 -12.74
C TYR A 64 -2.66 -4.69 -12.61
N THR A 65 -2.73 -3.86 -11.59
CA THR A 65 -3.79 -2.89 -11.36
C THR A 65 -3.19 -1.61 -10.77
N ILE A 66 -4.00 -0.61 -10.49
CA ILE A 66 -3.55 0.59 -9.77
C ILE A 66 -4.05 0.52 -8.32
N GLY A 67 -3.33 1.20 -7.43
CA GLY A 67 -3.73 1.37 -6.04
C GLY A 67 -3.46 2.77 -5.55
N ASN A 68 -4.11 3.12 -4.44
CA ASN A 68 -3.78 4.32 -3.68
C ASN A 68 -3.32 3.92 -2.28
N ASP A 69 -2.05 4.16 -1.94
CA ASP A 69 -1.54 3.95 -0.58
C ASP A 69 -1.88 5.16 0.30
N LEU A 70 -3.17 5.30 0.63
CA LEU A 70 -3.64 6.39 1.48
C LEU A 70 -2.92 6.40 2.82
N THR A 71 -2.50 7.59 3.23
CA THR A 71 -1.60 7.77 4.37
C THR A 71 -2.07 8.90 5.29
N CYS A 72 -2.15 8.61 6.59
CA CYS A 72 -2.25 9.63 7.63
C CYS A 72 -0.83 10.08 8.01
N ARG A 73 -0.30 11.11 7.32
CA ARG A 73 1.14 11.47 7.37
C ARG A 73 1.66 11.77 8.76
N LYS A 74 0.84 12.32 9.65
CA LYS A 74 1.24 12.55 11.04
C LYS A 74 1.72 11.27 11.72
N PHE A 75 1.04 10.15 11.52
CA PHE A 75 1.46 8.85 12.07
C PHE A 75 2.62 8.21 11.29
N GLN A 76 3.03 8.76 10.14
CA GLN A 76 4.18 8.25 9.41
C GLN A 76 5.51 8.80 9.94
N MET A 77 5.46 9.93 10.65
CA MET A 77 6.64 10.58 11.20
C MET A 77 7.36 9.65 12.21
N PRO A 78 8.68 9.49 12.12
CA PRO A 78 9.44 8.56 12.99
C PRO A 78 9.18 8.77 14.49
N GLU A 79 8.95 10.01 14.92
CA GLU A 79 8.67 10.36 16.31
C GLU A 79 7.31 9.85 16.80
N GLN A 80 6.40 9.51 15.90
CA GLN A 80 5.04 9.03 16.21
C GLN A 80 4.90 7.51 16.09
N ASN A 81 5.77 6.83 15.34
CA ASN A 81 5.59 5.42 14.99
C ASN A 81 6.83 4.54 15.17
N GLY A 82 7.95 5.08 15.66
CA GLY A 82 9.19 4.31 15.86
C GLY A 82 9.80 3.77 14.55
N GLY A 83 9.54 4.44 13.43
CA GLY A 83 9.98 4.02 12.09
C GLY A 83 9.06 3.01 11.40
N GLN A 84 7.87 2.71 11.95
CA GLN A 84 6.94 1.71 11.41
C GLN A 84 5.76 2.37 10.68
N PHE A 85 5.65 2.20 9.37
CA PHE A 85 4.62 2.88 8.58
C PHE A 85 3.21 2.29 8.71
N PHE A 86 3.07 1.12 9.33
CA PHE A 86 1.77 0.45 9.55
C PHE A 86 0.73 1.39 10.19
N TYR A 87 1.11 2.12 11.25
CA TYR A 87 0.22 3.04 11.97
C TYR A 87 -0.36 4.16 11.09
N ALA A 88 0.33 4.53 10.01
CA ALA A 88 -0.11 5.60 9.12
C ALA A 88 -0.96 5.09 7.95
N LYS A 89 -0.81 3.80 7.61
CA LYS A 89 -1.27 3.21 6.35
C LYS A 89 -2.35 2.15 6.52
N ALA A 90 -2.57 1.62 7.72
CA ALA A 90 -3.44 0.46 7.95
C ALA A 90 -4.88 0.79 8.41
N PHE A 91 -5.36 2.02 8.22
CA PHE A 91 -6.75 2.36 8.53
C PHE A 91 -7.71 1.58 7.62
N ASP A 92 -8.95 1.41 8.08
CA ASP A 92 -10.02 0.82 7.27
C ASP A 92 -10.12 1.57 5.94
N LYS A 93 -10.19 0.81 4.85
CA LYS A 93 -10.35 1.33 3.47
C LYS A 93 -9.20 2.17 2.92
N PHE A 94 -8.02 2.21 3.56
CA PHE A 94 -6.86 2.99 3.09
C PHE A 94 -6.07 2.35 1.92
N ALA A 95 -6.52 1.22 1.38
CA ALA A 95 -5.91 0.53 0.25
C ALA A 95 -6.93 0.28 -0.88
N PRO A 96 -7.53 1.32 -1.49
CA PRO A 96 -8.30 1.10 -2.71
C PRO A 96 -7.40 0.59 -3.83
N ILE A 97 -7.83 -0.48 -4.49
CA ILE A 97 -7.18 -1.08 -5.65
C ILE A 97 -8.21 -1.39 -6.73
N GLY A 98 -7.79 -1.46 -7.99
CA GLY A 98 -8.69 -1.71 -9.13
C GLY A 98 -8.56 -0.62 -10.20
N PRO A 99 -9.57 -0.41 -11.06
CA PRO A 99 -10.81 -1.18 -11.19
C PRO A 99 -10.64 -2.50 -11.94
N VAL A 100 -9.55 -2.65 -12.69
CA VAL A 100 -9.31 -3.81 -13.56
C VAL A 100 -7.94 -4.38 -13.29
N LEU A 101 -7.83 -5.70 -13.38
CA LEU A 101 -6.57 -6.42 -13.46
C LEU A 101 -6.24 -6.66 -14.93
N VAL A 102 -5.09 -6.17 -15.39
CA VAL A 102 -4.59 -6.35 -16.77
C VAL A 102 -3.38 -7.27 -16.80
N SER A 103 -3.23 -8.08 -17.85
CA SER A 103 -2.16 -9.06 -18.01
C SER A 103 -1.56 -9.01 -19.41
#